data_AF-A0A355U9N5-F1
#
_entry.id   AF-A0A355U9N5-F1
#
_cell.length_a   1.000
_cell.length_b   1.000
_cell.length_c   1.000
_cell.angle_alpha   90.00
_cell.angle_beta   90.00
_cell.angle_gamma   90.00
#
_symmetry.space_group_name_H-M   'P 1'
#
loop_
_entity.id
_entity.type
_entity.pdbx_description
1 polymer ?
#
loop_
_entity_poly.entity_id
_entity_poly.type
_entity_poly.pdbx_seq_one_letter_code
_entity_poly.pdbx_strand_id
1 'polypeptide(L)'
;MKKNYNRNWLFYLKTMAVFGSMLCAGAVSAQLSGTYTINSGAATSGTNYASFTAFATAINGVGVSGPVTVNVVSGSGPYNETVTFTASGTATNTITVNGNGNTIKGSTLATITLNGADYFTFDNLNVDAASTGSGTRCYWLYNNADNNTIKNSDLIVSAYTSTSNSTAYIAFSSMATSRSAGSHGTGNVIDNNTMKGNGTNSGPYSG
;
A
#
# COMPACT_ATOMS: atom_id res chain seq x y z
N MET A 1 74.78 -9.37 -7.85
CA MET A 1 73.65 -8.41 -7.74
C MET A 1 72.35 -9.20 -7.56
N LYS A 2 71.75 -9.22 -6.35
CA LYS A 2 70.48 -9.92 -6.09
C LYS A 2 69.31 -9.01 -6.48
N LYS A 3 68.48 -9.40 -7.45
CA LYS A 3 67.23 -8.70 -7.80
C LYS A 3 66.20 -8.92 -6.70
N ASN A 4 65.75 -7.85 -6.04
CA ASN A 4 64.67 -7.88 -5.05
C ASN A 4 63.30 -7.89 -5.75
N TYR A 5 62.70 -9.08 -5.88
CA TYR A 5 61.37 -9.27 -6.50
C TYR A 5 60.18 -8.91 -5.57
N ASN A 6 60.43 -8.58 -4.29
CA ASN A 6 59.39 -8.40 -3.26
C ASN A 6 58.62 -7.06 -3.30
N ARG A 7 58.82 -6.19 -4.31
CA ARG A 7 58.12 -4.89 -4.39
C ARG A 7 56.92 -4.85 -5.33
N ASN A 8 56.76 -5.81 -6.23
CA ASN A 8 55.67 -5.76 -7.22
C ASN A 8 54.32 -6.22 -6.64
N TRP A 9 54.30 -7.23 -5.77
CA TRP A 9 53.05 -7.74 -5.19
C TRP A 9 52.33 -6.71 -4.29
N LEU A 10 53.10 -5.82 -3.65
CA LEU A 10 52.58 -4.77 -2.79
C LEU A 10 51.88 -3.68 -3.61
N PHE A 11 52.27 -3.47 -4.86
CA PHE A 11 51.61 -2.56 -5.78
C PHE A 11 50.30 -3.15 -6.31
N TYR A 12 50.28 -4.45 -6.62
CA TYR A 12 49.06 -5.16 -7.05
C TYR A 12 48.04 -5.30 -5.90
N LEU A 13 48.48 -5.56 -4.66
CA LEU A 13 47.59 -5.67 -3.51
C LEU A 13 46.99 -4.31 -3.10
N LYS A 14 47.78 -3.23 -3.21
CA LYS A 14 47.29 -1.86 -2.95
C LYS A 14 46.33 -1.35 -4.03
N THR A 15 46.50 -1.76 -5.28
CA THR A 15 45.56 -1.40 -6.36
C THR A 15 44.25 -2.19 -6.27
N MET A 16 44.26 -3.46 -5.85
CA MET A 16 43.03 -4.23 -5.59
C MET A 16 42.24 -3.71 -4.39
N ALA A 17 42.90 -3.19 -3.35
CA ALA A 17 42.22 -2.56 -2.21
C ALA A 17 41.57 -1.20 -2.56
N VAL A 18 42.09 -0.50 -3.57
CA VAL A 18 41.56 0.80 -4.04
C VAL A 18 40.43 0.63 -5.07
N PHE A 19 40.40 -0.48 -5.81
CA PHE A 19 39.25 -0.83 -6.68
C PHE A 19 38.14 -1.63 -5.96
N GLY A 20 38.43 -2.23 -4.80
CA GLY A 20 37.45 -3.02 -4.04
C GLY A 20 36.56 -2.21 -3.06
N SER A 21 36.83 -0.92 -2.86
CA SER A 21 36.13 -0.10 -1.86
C SER A 21 34.99 0.77 -2.43
N MET A 22 34.68 0.66 -3.72
CA MET A 22 33.71 1.54 -4.40
C MET A 22 32.45 0.83 -4.92
N LEU A 23 32.06 -0.31 -4.33
CA LEU A 23 30.86 -1.05 -4.76
C LEU A 23 29.84 -1.36 -3.63
N CYS A 24 29.87 -0.57 -2.56
CA CYS A 24 28.81 -0.55 -1.56
C CYS A 24 28.25 0.88 -1.40
N ALA A 25 28.05 1.59 -2.51
CA ALA A 25 27.03 2.63 -2.50
C ALA A 25 25.70 1.88 -2.37
N GLY A 26 25.21 1.71 -1.13
CA GLY A 26 23.86 1.20 -0.91
C GLY A 26 22.92 1.96 -1.82
N ALA A 27 22.09 1.26 -2.59
CA ALA A 27 21.12 1.90 -3.45
C ALA A 27 20.21 2.77 -2.57
N VAL A 28 20.51 4.07 -2.49
CA VAL A 28 19.65 5.03 -1.81
C VAL A 28 18.45 5.18 -2.72
N SER A 29 17.36 4.49 -2.39
CA SER A 29 16.10 4.69 -3.08
C SER A 29 15.54 6.05 -2.67
N ALA A 30 15.39 6.95 -3.63
CA ALA A 30 14.77 8.24 -3.39
C ALA A 30 13.31 8.05 -2.94
N GLN A 31 12.84 8.95 -2.07
CA GLN A 31 11.42 9.00 -1.71
C GLN A 31 10.57 9.30 -2.94
N LEU A 32 9.32 8.83 -2.93
CA LEU A 32 8.44 8.98 -4.09
C LEU A 32 7.95 10.43 -4.23
N SER A 33 7.82 10.87 -5.48
CA SER A 33 7.20 12.15 -5.85
C SER A 33 6.77 12.11 -7.31
N GLY A 34 5.66 12.77 -7.64
CA GLY A 34 5.14 12.83 -9.01
C GLY A 34 4.12 11.74 -9.32
N THR A 35 4.05 11.35 -10.60
CA THR A 35 3.00 10.47 -11.12
C THR A 35 3.52 9.06 -11.41
N TYR A 36 2.77 8.07 -10.95
CA TYR A 36 3.02 6.66 -11.13
C TYR A 36 1.79 5.97 -11.72
N THR A 37 1.97 4.73 -12.16
CA THR A 37 0.90 3.88 -12.65
C THR A 37 0.89 2.54 -11.91
N ILE A 38 -0.29 1.96 -11.76
CA ILE A 38 -0.44 0.54 -11.46
C ILE A 38 -1.03 -0.10 -12.71
N ASN A 39 -0.27 -0.98 -13.37
CA ASN A 39 -0.67 -1.67 -14.59
C ASN A 39 -0.02 -3.06 -14.65
N SER A 40 -0.84 -4.10 -14.51
CA SER A 40 -0.40 -5.49 -14.57
C SER A 40 -0.05 -5.94 -16.00
N GLY A 41 -0.57 -5.26 -17.02
CA GLY A 41 -0.36 -5.56 -18.44
C GLY A 41 0.88 -4.90 -19.03
N ALA A 42 1.61 -4.08 -18.26
CA ALA A 42 2.84 -3.43 -18.68
C ALA A 42 4.03 -3.89 -17.85
N ALA A 43 5.23 -3.86 -18.44
CA ALA A 43 6.46 -4.15 -17.72
C ALA A 43 6.65 -3.17 -16.54
N THR A 44 7.20 -3.66 -15.43
CA THR A 44 7.54 -2.80 -14.30
C THR A 44 8.61 -1.80 -14.70
N SER A 45 8.53 -0.60 -14.13
CA SER A 45 9.51 0.46 -14.34
C SER A 45 9.63 1.31 -13.08
N GLY A 46 10.48 2.34 -13.10
CA GLY A 46 10.54 3.32 -12.01
C GLY A 46 9.23 4.09 -11.79
N THR A 47 8.29 4.04 -12.75
CA THR A 47 7.01 4.76 -12.71
C THR A 47 5.78 3.86 -12.94
N ASN A 48 5.96 2.56 -13.18
CA ASN A 48 4.88 1.57 -13.29
C ASN A 48 5.09 0.41 -12.31
N TYR A 49 4.10 0.20 -11.46
CA TYR A 49 3.99 -0.94 -10.57
C TYR A 49 3.03 -1.99 -11.15
N ALA A 50 3.42 -3.27 -11.10
CA ALA A 50 2.55 -4.33 -11.62
C ALA A 50 1.32 -4.60 -10.73
N SER A 51 1.34 -4.17 -9.47
CA SER A 51 0.27 -4.42 -8.48
C SER A 51 0.23 -3.37 -7.36
N PHE A 52 -0.82 -3.37 -6.55
CA PHE A 52 -0.91 -2.55 -5.34
C PHE A 52 0.13 -2.97 -4.31
N THR A 53 0.41 -4.27 -4.17
CA THR A 53 1.47 -4.76 -3.27
C THR A 53 2.85 -4.23 -3.67
N ALA A 54 3.16 -4.16 -4.96
CA ALA A 54 4.41 -3.59 -5.44
C ALA A 54 4.51 -2.08 -5.14
N PHE A 55 3.41 -1.33 -5.36
CA PHE A 55 3.36 0.09 -4.99
C PHE A 55 3.51 0.29 -3.47
N ALA A 56 2.78 -0.48 -2.66
CA ALA A 56 2.84 -0.41 -1.21
C ALA A 56 4.24 -0.73 -0.67
N THR A 57 4.91 -1.73 -1.23
CA THR A 57 6.30 -2.07 -0.88
C THR A 57 7.23 -0.89 -1.13
N ALA A 58 7.09 -0.23 -2.29
CA ALA A 58 7.90 0.93 -2.62
C ALA A 58 7.62 2.10 -1.68
N ILE A 59 6.36 2.55 -1.57
CA ILE A 59 6.03 3.73 -0.77
C ILE A 59 6.27 3.52 0.72
N ASN A 60 5.99 2.34 1.27
CA ASN A 60 6.29 2.03 2.68
C ASN A 60 7.80 2.01 2.95
N GLY A 61 8.61 1.64 1.95
CA GLY A 61 10.06 1.57 2.09
C GLY A 61 10.75 2.94 2.10
N VAL A 62 10.22 3.93 1.38
CA VAL A 62 10.90 5.22 1.19
C VAL A 62 10.07 6.45 1.58
N GLY A 63 8.76 6.32 1.74
CA GLY A 63 7.85 7.44 1.96
C GLY A 63 7.75 8.37 0.76
N VAL A 64 7.39 9.63 1.02
CA VAL A 64 7.18 10.66 -0.01
C VAL A 64 8.00 11.91 0.26
N SER A 65 8.56 12.52 -0.78
CA SER A 65 9.22 13.83 -0.73
C SER A 65 8.42 14.94 -1.41
N GLY A 66 7.36 14.57 -2.14
CA GLY A 66 6.42 15.48 -2.80
C GLY A 66 5.06 14.81 -2.99
N PRO A 67 4.07 15.50 -3.58
CA PRO A 67 2.78 14.90 -3.91
C PRO A 67 2.96 13.66 -4.79
N VAL A 68 2.24 12.59 -4.47
CA VAL A 68 2.24 11.35 -5.24
C VAL A 68 0.86 11.13 -5.83
N THR A 69 0.79 10.92 -7.14
CA THR A 69 -0.42 10.50 -7.84
C THR A 69 -0.19 9.14 -8.48
N VAL A 70 -1.07 8.18 -8.23
CA VAL A 70 -1.01 6.84 -8.78
C VAL A 70 -2.26 6.59 -9.61
N ASN A 71 -2.08 6.41 -10.91
CA ASN A 71 -3.17 6.08 -11.82
C ASN A 71 -3.20 4.57 -12.03
N VAL A 72 -4.23 3.91 -11.51
CA VAL A 72 -4.50 2.51 -11.87
C VAL A 72 -5.02 2.52 -13.30
N VAL A 73 -4.33 1.84 -14.21
CA VAL A 73 -4.70 1.87 -15.63
C VAL A 73 -6.06 1.20 -15.82
N SER A 74 -6.98 1.84 -16.55
CA SER A 74 -8.32 1.28 -16.72
C SER A 74 -8.25 -0.10 -17.39
N GLY A 75 -8.93 -1.09 -16.81
CA GLY A 75 -8.95 -2.46 -17.32
C GLY A 75 -7.66 -3.27 -17.08
N SER A 76 -6.71 -2.77 -16.28
CA SER A 76 -5.53 -3.55 -15.88
C SER A 76 -5.78 -4.43 -14.64
N GLY A 77 -6.94 -4.33 -14.02
CA GLY A 77 -7.43 -5.24 -12.99
C GLY A 77 -8.31 -6.38 -13.53
N PRO A 78 -8.96 -7.17 -12.66
CA PRO A 78 -8.96 -7.03 -11.20
C PRO A 78 -7.63 -7.42 -10.55
N TYR A 79 -7.32 -6.80 -9.42
CA TYR A 79 -6.13 -7.08 -8.61
C TYR A 79 -6.51 -7.97 -7.44
N ASN A 80 -6.10 -9.24 -7.46
CA ASN A 80 -6.42 -10.21 -6.41
C ASN A 80 -5.35 -10.19 -5.32
N GLU A 81 -5.43 -9.23 -4.41
CA GLU A 81 -4.44 -9.02 -3.36
C GLU A 81 -5.04 -8.28 -2.16
N THR A 82 -4.34 -8.34 -1.03
CA THR A 82 -4.59 -7.49 0.13
C THR A 82 -3.36 -6.66 0.42
N VAL A 83 -3.54 -5.39 0.75
CA VAL A 83 -2.44 -4.43 0.83
C VAL A 83 -2.50 -3.63 2.13
N THR A 84 -1.33 -3.33 2.68
CA THR A 84 -1.17 -2.46 3.86
C THR A 84 -0.26 -1.30 3.51
N PHE A 85 -0.74 -0.08 3.73
CA PHE A 85 0.05 1.14 3.68
C PHE A 85 0.42 1.57 5.09
N THR A 86 1.70 1.90 5.27
CA THR A 86 2.29 2.43 6.51
C THR A 86 3.04 3.74 6.27
N ALA A 87 3.25 4.13 5.02
CA ALA A 87 3.74 5.46 4.69
C ALA A 87 2.65 6.52 4.93
N SER A 88 3.06 7.73 5.23
CA SER A 88 2.16 8.88 5.38
C SER A 88 2.57 10.01 4.46
N GLY A 89 1.55 10.68 3.90
CA GLY A 89 1.73 11.97 3.24
C GLY A 89 1.67 13.12 4.24
N THR A 90 1.52 14.33 3.72
CA THR A 90 1.23 15.53 4.51
C THR A 90 0.15 16.34 3.82
N ALA A 91 -0.33 17.42 4.45
CA ALA A 91 -1.29 18.35 3.85
C ALA A 91 -0.81 18.94 2.51
N THR A 92 0.51 19.00 2.28
CA THR A 92 1.10 19.44 1.01
C THR A 92 1.46 18.26 0.12
N ASN A 93 2.03 17.18 0.70
CA ASN A 93 2.51 16.01 -0.03
C ASN A 93 1.52 14.86 0.11
N THR A 94 0.33 15.02 -0.46
CA THR A 94 -0.73 14.01 -0.42
C THR A 94 -0.41 12.81 -1.31
N ILE A 95 -1.01 11.66 -1.00
CA ILE A 95 -0.92 10.44 -1.80
C ILE A 95 -2.29 10.15 -2.40
N THR A 96 -2.43 10.28 -3.71
CA THR A 96 -3.70 10.04 -4.41
C THR A 96 -3.61 8.78 -5.27
N VAL A 97 -4.56 7.87 -5.09
CA VAL A 97 -4.75 6.66 -5.89
C VAL A 97 -6.04 6.81 -6.69
N ASN A 98 -5.89 7.05 -7.99
CA ASN A 98 -7.00 7.09 -8.95
C ASN A 98 -7.26 5.67 -9.47
N GLY A 99 -8.30 5.02 -8.96
CA GLY A 99 -8.64 3.65 -9.30
C GLY A 99 -9.18 3.45 -10.72
N ASN A 100 -9.74 4.51 -11.33
CA ASN A 100 -10.30 4.48 -12.69
C ASN A 100 -11.27 3.32 -12.93
N GLY A 101 -12.09 2.99 -11.92
CA GLY A 101 -13.09 1.93 -11.96
C GLY A 101 -12.54 0.51 -11.81
N ASN A 102 -11.23 0.34 -11.60
CA ASN A 102 -10.65 -0.97 -11.33
C ASN A 102 -11.09 -1.50 -9.97
N THR A 103 -10.98 -2.83 -9.81
CA THR A 103 -11.28 -3.52 -8.55
C THR A 103 -10.01 -4.13 -7.96
N ILE A 104 -9.78 -3.89 -6.67
CA ILE A 104 -8.92 -4.74 -5.83
C ILE A 104 -9.80 -5.69 -5.03
N LYS A 105 -9.44 -6.97 -5.01
CA LYS A 105 -10.20 -8.05 -4.39
C LYS A 105 -9.32 -8.80 -3.38
N GLY A 106 -9.70 -8.73 -2.12
CA GLY A 106 -8.99 -9.33 -1.01
C GLY A 106 -9.73 -10.52 -0.41
N SER A 107 -9.02 -11.59 -0.07
CA SER A 107 -9.58 -12.80 0.57
C SER A 107 -9.07 -13.02 1.99
N THR A 108 -8.60 -11.96 2.66
CA THR A 108 -8.13 -11.99 4.05
C THR A 108 -8.97 -11.04 4.92
N LEU A 109 -8.43 -10.57 6.05
CA LEU A 109 -9.16 -9.76 7.03
C LEU A 109 -9.57 -8.38 6.47
N ALA A 110 -8.64 -7.63 5.88
CA ALA A 110 -8.94 -6.34 5.23
C ALA A 110 -8.30 -6.29 3.84
N THR A 111 -9.04 -5.83 2.84
CA THR A 111 -8.51 -5.72 1.48
C THR A 111 -7.48 -4.60 1.37
N ILE A 112 -7.81 -3.41 1.90
CA ILE A 112 -6.87 -2.31 2.06
C ILE A 112 -6.77 -1.95 3.55
N THR A 113 -5.54 -1.88 4.05
CA THR A 113 -5.23 -1.46 5.41
C THR A 113 -4.43 -0.16 5.40
N LEU A 114 -4.84 0.82 6.20
CA LEU A 114 -4.09 2.02 6.54
C LEU A 114 -3.65 1.91 8.01
N ASN A 115 -2.37 1.62 8.22
CA ASN A 115 -1.79 1.43 9.54
C ASN A 115 -0.91 2.65 9.86
N GLY A 116 -1.51 3.64 10.53
CA GLY A 116 -0.90 4.95 10.77
C GLY A 116 -0.57 5.73 9.50
N ALA A 117 -1.19 5.36 8.37
CA ALA A 117 -1.03 6.03 7.09
C ALA A 117 -1.99 7.22 6.99
N ASP A 118 -1.44 8.37 6.63
CA ASP A 118 -2.18 9.63 6.58
C ASP A 118 -2.15 10.27 5.19
N TYR A 119 -3.12 11.14 4.92
CA TYR A 119 -3.22 11.91 3.67
C TYR A 119 -3.29 11.06 2.39
N PHE A 120 -3.86 9.85 2.50
CA PHE A 120 -4.25 9.07 1.34
C PHE A 120 -5.61 9.53 0.80
N THR A 121 -5.75 9.56 -0.53
CA THR A 121 -7.04 9.63 -1.21
C THR A 121 -7.17 8.42 -2.13
N PHE A 122 -8.19 7.59 -1.92
CA PHE A 122 -8.60 6.56 -2.87
C PHE A 122 -9.84 7.06 -3.60
N ASP A 123 -9.72 7.28 -4.91
CA ASP A 123 -10.78 7.83 -5.75
C ASP A 123 -11.13 6.83 -6.86
N ASN A 124 -12.40 6.44 -6.95
CA ASN A 124 -12.91 5.55 -8.00
C ASN A 124 -12.15 4.22 -8.07
N LEU A 125 -11.79 3.67 -6.91
CA LEU A 125 -11.19 2.35 -6.73
C LEU A 125 -12.19 1.41 -6.05
N ASN A 126 -12.70 0.43 -6.78
CA ASN A 126 -13.62 -0.54 -6.20
C ASN A 126 -12.85 -1.54 -5.32
N VAL A 127 -13.45 -1.91 -4.19
CA VAL A 127 -12.82 -2.80 -3.22
C VAL A 127 -13.77 -3.94 -2.88
N ASP A 128 -13.35 -5.17 -3.19
CA ASP A 128 -14.10 -6.38 -2.89
C ASP A 128 -13.44 -7.20 -1.77
N ALA A 129 -14.01 -7.14 -0.59
CA ALA A 129 -13.70 -7.99 0.54
C ALA A 129 -14.40 -9.35 0.39
N ALA A 130 -13.70 -10.31 -0.19
CA ALA A 130 -14.16 -11.64 -0.55
C ALA A 130 -13.71 -12.74 0.44
N SER A 131 -13.40 -12.38 1.68
CA SER A 131 -13.14 -13.34 2.74
C SER A 131 -14.45 -13.86 3.36
N THR A 132 -14.45 -15.12 3.78
CA THR A 132 -15.53 -15.76 4.55
C THR A 132 -15.28 -15.68 6.06
N GLY A 133 -14.10 -15.24 6.48
CA GLY A 133 -13.66 -15.22 7.86
C GLY A 133 -14.18 -14.02 8.67
N SER A 134 -14.18 -14.15 9.99
CA SER A 134 -14.42 -13.03 10.90
C SER A 134 -13.44 -11.90 10.64
N GLY A 135 -13.89 -10.66 10.83
CA GLY A 135 -13.07 -9.49 10.60
C GLY A 135 -13.00 -9.04 9.14
N THR A 136 -13.72 -9.66 8.21
CA THR A 136 -13.75 -9.24 6.79
C THR A 136 -14.18 -7.78 6.64
N ARG A 137 -13.36 -6.99 5.90
CA ARG A 137 -13.67 -5.61 5.54
C ARG A 137 -12.98 -5.10 4.27
N CYS A 138 -13.55 -4.06 3.66
CA CYS A 138 -12.94 -3.42 2.49
C CYS A 138 -11.74 -2.58 2.93
N TYR A 139 -11.96 -1.65 3.86
CA TYR A 139 -10.93 -0.79 4.43
C TYR A 139 -10.81 -1.00 5.95
N TRP A 140 -9.57 -1.01 6.43
CA TRP A 140 -9.26 -0.94 7.85
C TRP A 140 -8.28 0.19 8.15
N LEU A 141 -8.69 1.14 8.98
CA LEU A 141 -7.87 2.26 9.42
C LEU A 141 -7.59 2.11 10.91
N TYR A 142 -6.31 2.12 11.29
CA TYR A 142 -5.93 2.05 12.70
C TYR A 142 -4.56 2.69 12.97
N ASN A 143 -4.16 2.77 14.24
CA ASN A 143 -2.93 3.42 14.68
C ASN A 143 -2.83 4.89 14.23
N ASN A 144 -3.87 5.69 14.49
CA ASN A 144 -3.91 7.11 14.11
C ASN A 144 -3.82 7.35 12.59
N ALA A 145 -4.43 6.51 11.77
CA ALA A 145 -4.60 6.80 10.35
C ALA A 145 -5.57 7.98 10.18
N ASP A 146 -5.03 9.15 9.89
CA ASP A 146 -5.68 10.46 9.92
C ASP A 146 -5.75 11.11 8.52
N ASN A 147 -6.75 11.96 8.30
CA ASN A 147 -6.89 12.79 7.10
C ASN A 147 -6.91 11.99 5.77
N ASN A 148 -7.45 10.77 5.80
CA ASN A 148 -7.60 9.95 4.61
C ASN A 148 -8.98 10.13 3.97
N THR A 149 -9.06 10.01 2.65
CA THR A 149 -10.32 10.09 1.89
C THR A 149 -10.55 8.80 1.11
N ILE A 150 -11.74 8.22 1.24
CA ILE A 150 -12.22 7.12 0.41
C ILE A 150 -13.43 7.64 -0.33
N LYS A 151 -13.40 7.71 -1.66
CA LYS A 151 -14.50 8.31 -2.42
C LYS A 151 -14.77 7.70 -3.79
N ASN A 152 -16.00 7.87 -4.26
CA ASN A 152 -16.46 7.47 -5.60
C ASN A 152 -16.30 5.97 -5.90
N SER A 153 -16.29 5.12 -4.87
CA SER A 153 -15.99 3.68 -5.01
C SER A 153 -17.19 2.78 -4.73
N ASP A 154 -17.20 1.59 -5.33
CA ASP A 154 -17.97 0.44 -4.85
C ASP A 154 -17.19 -0.31 -3.77
N LEU A 155 -17.76 -0.42 -2.57
CA LEU A 155 -17.24 -1.22 -1.46
C LEU A 155 -18.11 -2.47 -1.29
N ILE A 156 -17.50 -3.63 -1.54
CA ILE A 156 -18.22 -4.88 -1.70
C ILE A 156 -17.76 -5.87 -0.63
N VAL A 157 -18.69 -6.45 0.11
CA VAL A 157 -18.41 -7.62 0.96
C VAL A 157 -19.08 -8.82 0.30
N SER A 158 -18.37 -9.51 -0.57
CA SER A 158 -18.98 -10.46 -1.51
C SER A 158 -19.15 -11.88 -0.99
N ALA A 159 -18.37 -12.28 0.00
CA ALA A 159 -18.30 -13.69 0.43
C ALA A 159 -18.65 -13.92 1.90
N TYR A 160 -18.73 -12.88 2.72
CA TYR A 160 -19.02 -13.03 4.14
C TYR A 160 -20.51 -13.25 4.38
N THR A 161 -20.88 -14.44 4.90
CA THR A 161 -22.28 -14.83 5.17
C THR A 161 -22.52 -15.27 6.62
N SER A 162 -21.53 -15.07 7.51
CA SER A 162 -21.61 -15.48 8.91
C SER A 162 -22.11 -14.33 9.80
N THR A 163 -22.13 -14.52 11.12
CA THR A 163 -22.78 -13.63 12.09
C THR A 163 -21.81 -12.98 13.09
N SER A 164 -20.54 -12.82 12.71
CA SER A 164 -19.56 -12.09 13.54
C SER A 164 -19.77 -10.59 13.41
N ASN A 165 -19.91 -9.92 14.54
CA ASN A 165 -20.00 -8.46 14.64
C ASN A 165 -18.67 -7.71 14.43
N SER A 166 -17.66 -8.38 13.84
CA SER A 166 -16.34 -7.81 13.54
C SER A 166 -16.16 -7.43 12.06
N THR A 167 -17.20 -7.58 11.25
CA THR A 167 -17.17 -7.30 9.81
C THR A 167 -17.73 -5.93 9.49
N ALA A 168 -17.22 -5.29 8.43
CA ALA A 168 -17.62 -3.93 8.04
C ALA A 168 -17.29 -3.67 6.58
N TYR A 169 -17.87 -2.64 5.97
CA TYR A 169 -17.30 -2.10 4.72
C TYR A 169 -16.01 -1.33 5.04
N ILE A 170 -16.08 -0.40 6.00
CA ILE A 170 -14.95 0.39 6.49
C ILE A 170 -14.94 0.26 8.01
N ALA A 171 -13.79 -0.07 8.59
CA ALA A 171 -13.61 -0.12 10.04
C ALA A 171 -12.50 0.81 10.51
N PHE A 172 -12.72 1.43 11.66
CA PHE A 172 -11.74 2.22 12.40
C PHE A 172 -11.46 1.56 13.75
N SER A 173 -10.19 1.49 14.15
CA SER A 173 -9.81 1.05 15.48
C SER A 173 -8.56 1.77 15.97
N SER A 174 -8.31 1.76 17.29
CA SER A 174 -7.07 2.33 17.84
C SER A 174 -5.85 1.48 17.47
N MET A 175 -6.02 0.16 17.46
CA MET A 175 -4.98 -0.80 17.14
C MET A 175 -5.56 -2.04 16.44
N ALA A 176 -4.69 -2.97 16.04
CA ALA A 176 -5.07 -4.17 15.32
C ALA A 176 -5.63 -5.30 16.21
N THR A 177 -5.13 -5.44 17.44
CA THR A 177 -5.31 -6.68 18.22
C THR A 177 -6.21 -6.55 19.45
N SER A 178 -6.47 -5.33 19.92
CA SER A 178 -7.31 -5.10 21.10
C SER A 178 -8.40 -4.08 20.82
N ARG A 179 -9.55 -4.31 21.46
CA ARG A 179 -10.65 -3.36 21.53
C ARG A 179 -10.35 -2.41 22.68
N SER A 180 -9.71 -1.27 22.39
CA SER A 180 -9.43 -0.24 23.40
C SER A 180 -10.08 1.08 23.02
N ALA A 181 -10.34 1.92 24.02
CA ALA A 181 -10.47 3.35 23.78
C ALA A 181 -9.13 3.93 23.26
N GLY A 182 -9.19 5.01 22.51
CA GLY A 182 -8.01 5.70 21.99
C GLY A 182 -8.33 6.54 20.76
N SER A 183 -7.29 7.04 20.09
CA SER A 183 -7.47 7.64 18.77
C SER A 183 -7.86 6.57 17.76
N HIS A 184 -8.96 6.76 17.05
CA HIS A 184 -9.45 5.84 16.03
C HIS A 184 -9.23 6.39 14.62
N GLY A 185 -8.34 7.36 14.46
CA GLY A 185 -8.25 8.16 13.24
C GLY A 185 -9.12 9.42 13.35
N THR A 186 -8.64 10.56 12.86
CA THR A 186 -9.35 11.84 12.79
C THR A 186 -9.26 12.46 11.41
N GLY A 187 -10.24 13.30 11.03
CA GLY A 187 -10.24 13.99 9.74
C GLY A 187 -10.43 13.08 8.51
N ASN A 188 -10.79 11.81 8.71
CA ASN A 188 -11.05 10.89 7.60
C ASN A 188 -12.41 11.18 6.95
N VAL A 189 -12.47 11.11 5.61
CA VAL A 189 -13.66 11.42 4.80
C VAL A 189 -14.08 10.19 4.01
N ILE A 190 -15.37 9.87 4.07
CA ILE A 190 -16.01 8.82 3.27
C ILE A 190 -17.08 9.51 2.44
N ASP A 191 -16.85 9.64 1.13
CA ASP A 191 -17.69 10.49 0.26
C ASP A 191 -18.14 9.76 -1.00
N ASN A 192 -19.41 9.86 -1.35
CA ASN A 192 -19.99 9.31 -2.58
C ASN A 192 -19.60 7.83 -2.88
N ASN A 193 -19.60 6.97 -1.85
CA ASN A 193 -19.34 5.53 -2.03
C ASN A 193 -20.65 4.74 -2.03
N THR A 194 -20.67 3.63 -2.78
CA THR A 194 -21.76 2.65 -2.72
C THR A 194 -21.28 1.40 -1.97
N MET A 195 -22.03 0.97 -0.96
CA MET A 195 -21.69 -0.20 -0.14
C MET A 195 -22.69 -1.33 -0.39
N LYS A 196 -22.21 -2.52 -0.75
CA LYS A 196 -23.09 -3.64 -1.15
C LYS A 196 -22.52 -5.04 -0.86
N GLY A 197 -23.42 -6.00 -0.68
CA GLY A 197 -23.09 -7.42 -0.79
C GLY A 197 -23.07 -7.90 -2.25
N ASN A 198 -22.89 -9.20 -2.47
CA ASN A 198 -23.07 -9.90 -3.75
C ASN A 198 -24.47 -10.55 -3.88
N GLY A 199 -25.48 -10.02 -3.18
CA GLY A 199 -26.84 -10.58 -3.14
C GLY A 199 -27.51 -10.39 -1.78
N THR A 200 -28.48 -11.25 -1.44
CA THR A 200 -29.25 -11.14 -0.19
C THR A 200 -28.54 -11.65 1.05
N ASN A 201 -27.52 -12.50 0.91
CA ASN A 201 -26.96 -13.29 2.02
C ASN A 201 -25.53 -12.92 2.40
N SER A 202 -24.94 -11.91 1.74
CA SER A 202 -23.58 -11.47 1.99
C SER A 202 -23.54 -10.01 2.38
N GLY A 203 -22.69 -9.66 3.33
CA GLY A 203 -22.54 -8.29 3.79
C GLY A 203 -21.95 -8.25 5.20
N PRO A 204 -21.63 -7.06 5.73
CA PRO A 204 -21.22 -6.96 7.11
C PRO A 204 -22.38 -7.34 8.05
N TYR A 205 -22.03 -7.98 9.16
CA TYR A 205 -22.95 -8.32 10.23
C TYR A 205 -22.67 -7.45 11.45
N SER A 206 -23.72 -6.93 12.08
CA SER A 206 -23.66 -6.22 13.35
C SER A 206 -24.54 -6.91 14.38
N GLY A 207 -24.08 -6.97 15.63
CA GLY A 207 -24.81 -7.52 16.77
C GLY A 207 -24.24 -7.01 18.08
#